data_AF-A0A920HTL5-F1
#
_entry.id   AF-A0A920HTL5-F1
#
_cell.length_a   1.000
_cell.length_b   1.000
_cell.length_c   1.000
_cell.angle_alpha   90.00
_cell.angle_beta   90.00
_cell.angle_gamma   90.00
#
_symmetry.space_group_name_H-M   'P 1'
#
loop_
_entity.id
_entity.type
_entity.pdbx_description
1 polymer ?
#
loop_
_entity_poly.entity_id
_entity_poly.type
_entity_poly.pdbx_seq_one_letter_code
_entity_poly.pdbx_strand_id
1 'polypeptide(L)'
;MIAIRFGVSGLIVIPFIFYYKPWETLTVLRAIVYSVLLGPIYMLFVFSGFIYAPAAHSAVFFNGFLPFLTLLISLIWLKEKISQFQALSVILILLGAFLILTDGAKLNIELSWLGDLFFLIAGCLFAIYLVVSRAWNITIPELIFCTAFLNFLIYIPFWLLFLPKDFSEISILI
;
A
#
# COMPACT_ATOMS: atom_id res chain seq x y z
N MET A 1 6.77 14.64 -0.05
CA MET A 1 5.49 14.13 0.49
C MET A 1 5.66 12.87 1.36
N ILE A 2 6.41 11.86 0.90
CA ILE A 2 6.64 10.59 1.62
C ILE A 2 7.34 10.81 2.99
N ALA A 3 8.32 11.70 3.05
CA ALA A 3 9.03 12.04 4.29
C ALA A 3 8.12 12.63 5.38
N ILE A 4 7.16 13.48 5.01
CA ILE A 4 6.19 14.05 5.97
C ILE A 4 5.25 12.96 6.48
N ARG A 5 4.76 12.09 5.59
CA ARG A 5 3.86 10.99 5.96
C ARG A 5 4.49 10.06 6.99
N PHE A 6 5.71 9.56 6.73
CA PHE A 6 6.38 8.66 7.67
C PHE A 6 6.94 9.39 8.90
N GLY A 7 7.42 10.63 8.75
CA GLY A 7 7.91 11.47 9.84
C GLY A 7 6.84 11.75 10.89
N VAL A 8 5.68 12.25 10.46
CA VAL A 8 4.58 12.59 11.36
C VAL A 8 3.93 11.34 11.95
N SER A 9 3.69 10.30 11.13
CA SER A 9 3.12 9.05 11.64
C SER A 9 4.04 8.34 12.63
N GLY A 10 5.36 8.34 12.41
CA GLY A 10 6.31 7.77 13.36
C GLY A 10 6.26 8.47 14.72
N LEU A 11 6.26 9.81 14.73
CA LEU A 11 6.28 10.61 15.96
C LEU A 11 5.03 10.44 16.82
N ILE A 12 3.85 10.35 16.19
CA ILE A 12 2.56 10.14 16.88
C ILE A 12 2.46 8.73 17.47
N VAL A 13 3.05 7.74 16.79
CA VAL A 13 2.90 6.33 17.14
C VAL A 13 3.86 5.91 18.27
N ILE A 14 4.97 6.63 18.49
CA ILE A 14 5.94 6.37 19.57
C ILE A 14 5.28 6.10 20.94
N PRO A 15 4.44 6.99 21.51
CA PRO A 15 3.83 6.76 22.82
C PRO A 15 2.95 5.50 22.85
N PHE A 16 2.31 5.16 21.73
CA PHE A 16 1.47 3.98 21.59
C PHE A 16 2.31 2.69 21.60
N ILE A 17 3.46 2.69 20.93
CA ILE A 17 4.36 1.52 20.90
C ILE A 17 4.93 1.25 22.30
N PHE A 18 5.35 2.29 23.03
CA PHE A 18 5.88 2.10 24.38
C PHE A 18 4.84 1.52 25.36
N TYR A 19 3.55 1.79 25.14
CA TYR A 19 2.46 1.24 25.94
C TYR A 19 2.14 -0.22 25.60
N TYR A 20 2.01 -0.56 24.32
CA TYR A 20 1.60 -1.90 23.87
C TYR A 20 2.75 -2.89 23.65
N LYS A 21 4.01 -2.42 23.62
CA LYS A 21 5.25 -3.20 23.40
C LYS A 21 5.13 -4.29 22.31
N PRO A 22 4.69 -3.93 21.08
CA PRO A 22 4.47 -4.90 20.01
C PRO A 22 5.75 -5.66 19.57
N TRP A 23 6.93 -5.17 19.97
CA TRP A 23 8.21 -5.84 19.70
C TRP A 23 8.42 -7.14 20.49
N GLU A 24 7.68 -7.39 21.58
CA GLU A 24 7.84 -8.61 22.38
C GLU A 24 7.17 -9.83 21.73
N THR A 25 6.14 -9.60 20.92
CA THR A 25 5.34 -10.66 20.26
C THR A 25 5.72 -10.89 18.80
N LEU A 26 6.31 -9.88 18.14
CA LEU A 26 6.73 -9.95 16.74
C LEU A 26 8.11 -10.60 16.56
N THR A 27 8.18 -11.63 15.71
CA THR A 27 9.47 -12.11 15.20
C THR A 27 10.06 -11.12 14.19
N VAL A 28 11.37 -10.89 14.24
CA VAL A 28 12.11 -9.97 13.34
C VAL A 28 11.78 -10.22 11.85
N LEU A 29 11.70 -11.50 11.44
CA LEU A 29 11.36 -11.86 10.06
C LEU A 29 9.95 -11.39 9.66
N ARG A 30 8.96 -11.54 10.55
CA ARG A 30 7.59 -11.07 10.30
C ARG A 30 7.56 -9.55 10.17
N ALA A 31 8.28 -8.85 11.04
CA ALA A 31 8.36 -7.40 11.02
C ALA A 31 8.96 -6.88 9.69
N ILE A 32 10.05 -7.48 9.21
CA ILE A 32 10.67 -7.12 7.92
C ILE A 32 9.70 -7.34 6.77
N VAL A 33 9.01 -8.49 6.73
CA VAL A 33 8.05 -8.81 5.67
C VAL A 33 6.93 -7.76 5.61
N TYR A 34 6.36 -7.37 6.75
CA TYR A 34 5.34 -6.31 6.80
C TYR A 34 5.86 -4.94 6.38
N SER A 35 7.05 -4.56 6.85
CA SER A 35 7.66 -3.29 6.48
C SER A 35 7.93 -3.21 4.99
N VAL A 36 8.32 -4.30 4.35
CA VAL A 36 8.54 -4.36 2.89
C VAL A 36 7.22 -4.28 2.14
N LEU A 37 6.22 -5.07 2.56
CA LEU A 37 4.91 -5.18 1.90
C LEU A 37 4.14 -3.86 1.85
N LEU A 38 4.17 -3.06 2.93
CA LEU A 38 3.42 -1.81 3.02
C LEU A 38 4.30 -0.57 3.26
N GLY A 39 5.60 -0.68 3.00
CA GLY A 39 6.55 0.42 3.20
C GLY A 39 6.98 1.10 1.90
N PRO A 40 8.28 1.39 1.72
CA PRO A 40 8.75 2.23 0.63
C PRO A 40 8.52 1.60 -0.74
N ILE A 41 8.62 0.27 -0.86
CA ILE A 41 8.42 -0.44 -2.14
C ILE A 41 6.98 -0.29 -2.63
N TYR A 42 6.01 -0.52 -1.74
CA TYR A 42 4.60 -0.29 -2.06
C TYR A 42 4.36 1.18 -2.46
N MET A 43 4.87 2.15 -1.69
CA MET A 43 4.70 3.56 -2.04
C MET A 43 5.35 3.92 -3.38
N LEU A 44 6.53 3.39 -3.69
CA LEU A 44 7.18 3.64 -4.99
C LEU A 44 6.29 3.19 -6.15
N PHE A 45 5.66 2.02 -6.06
CA PHE A 45 4.74 1.57 -7.10
C PHE A 45 3.49 2.44 -7.21
N VAL A 46 2.89 2.83 -6.08
CA VAL A 46 1.72 3.70 -6.06
C VAL A 46 2.02 5.07 -6.67
N PHE A 47 3.10 5.71 -6.24
CA PHE A 47 3.49 7.02 -6.75
C PHE A 47 3.94 6.96 -8.21
N SER A 48 4.63 5.88 -8.63
CA SER A 48 4.94 5.67 -10.05
C SER A 48 3.67 5.50 -10.88
N GLY A 49 2.65 4.81 -10.37
CA GLY A 49 1.35 4.69 -11.04
C GLY A 49 0.69 6.04 -11.28
N PHE A 50 0.71 6.94 -10.29
CA PHE A 50 0.15 8.29 -10.42
C PHE A 50 0.87 9.19 -11.43
N ILE A 51 2.12 8.89 -11.82
CA ILE A 51 2.82 9.63 -12.88
C ILE A 51 2.17 9.33 -14.25
N TYR A 52 1.70 8.10 -14.45
CA TYR A 52 1.25 7.61 -15.75
C TYR A 52 -0.27 7.48 -15.89
N ALA A 53 -1.01 7.38 -14.77
CA ALA A 53 -2.46 7.22 -14.77
C ALA A 53 -3.15 8.10 -13.72
N PRO A 54 -4.37 8.59 -13.99
CA PRO A 54 -5.08 9.50 -13.12
C PRO A 54 -5.55 8.81 -11.83
N ALA A 55 -5.81 9.61 -10.79
CA ALA A 55 -6.17 9.10 -9.47
C ALA A 55 -7.43 8.21 -9.45
N ALA A 56 -8.35 8.45 -10.38
CA ALA A 56 -9.55 7.63 -10.57
C ALA A 56 -9.21 6.15 -10.87
N HIS A 57 -8.17 5.87 -11.66
CA HIS A 57 -7.75 4.50 -11.97
C HIS A 57 -7.29 3.77 -10.71
N SER A 58 -6.51 4.42 -9.85
CA SER A 58 -6.05 3.85 -8.58
C SER A 58 -7.21 3.43 -7.66
N ALA A 59 -8.33 4.19 -7.68
CA ALA A 59 -9.49 3.89 -6.86
C ALA A 59 -10.16 2.59 -7.28
N VAL A 60 -10.14 2.26 -8.58
CA VAL A 60 -10.63 0.98 -9.10
C VAL A 60 -9.82 -0.18 -8.56
N PHE A 61 -8.49 -0.06 -8.54
CA PHE A 61 -7.63 -1.15 -8.05
C PHE A 61 -7.72 -1.32 -6.53
N PHE A 62 -7.68 -0.22 -5.76
CA PHE A 62 -7.67 -0.28 -4.30
C PHE A 62 -9.04 -0.53 -3.67
N ASN A 63 -10.13 -0.02 -4.24
CA ASN A 63 -11.48 -0.25 -3.70
C ASN A 63 -12.21 -1.37 -4.42
N GLY A 64 -11.97 -1.52 -5.72
CA GLY A 64 -12.55 -2.57 -6.53
C GLY A 64 -11.71 -3.85 -6.50
N PHE A 65 -10.54 -3.85 -7.11
CA PHE A 65 -9.81 -5.10 -7.38
C PHE A 65 -9.21 -5.75 -6.12
N LEU A 66 -8.93 -4.96 -5.09
CA LEU A 66 -8.27 -5.42 -3.87
C LEU A 66 -9.04 -6.49 -3.09
N PRO A 67 -10.36 -6.38 -2.80
CA PRO A 67 -11.14 -7.47 -2.22
C PRO A 67 -11.09 -8.77 -3.04
N PHE A 68 -11.12 -8.67 -4.36
CA PHE A 68 -11.02 -9.84 -5.25
C PHE A 68 -9.66 -10.54 -5.10
N LEU A 69 -8.55 -9.78 -5.19
CA LEU A 69 -7.21 -10.33 -5.00
C LEU A 69 -7.02 -10.92 -3.60
N THR A 70 -7.49 -10.22 -2.57
CA THR A 70 -7.41 -10.66 -1.18
C THR A 70 -8.15 -11.98 -0.99
N LEU A 71 -9.35 -12.10 -1.57
CA LEU A 71 -10.13 -13.33 -1.55
C LEU A 71 -9.41 -14.47 -2.27
N LEU A 72 -8.92 -14.22 -3.48
CA LEU A 72 -8.20 -15.21 -4.29
C LEU A 72 -6.95 -15.74 -3.57
N ILE A 73 -6.15 -14.85 -2.98
CA ILE A 73 -4.97 -15.22 -2.21
C ILE A 73 -5.37 -15.96 -0.92
N SER A 74 -6.42 -15.51 -0.23
CA SER A 74 -6.95 -16.17 0.98
C SER A 74 -7.46 -17.58 0.68
N LEU A 75 -8.06 -17.81 -0.48
CA LEU A 75 -8.48 -19.14 -0.94
C LEU A 75 -7.30 -20.08 -1.15
N ILE A 76 -6.28 -19.61 -1.86
CA ILE A 76 -5.11 -20.42 -2.19
C ILE A 76 -4.30 -20.72 -0.93
N TRP A 77 -4.13 -19.73 -0.05
CA TRP A 77 -3.25 -19.83 1.11
C TRP A 77 -3.96 -20.38 2.36
N LEU A 78 -5.12 -19.82 2.74
CA LEU A 78 -5.85 -20.24 3.94
C LEU A 78 -6.88 -21.35 3.68
N LYS A 79 -7.15 -21.70 2.41
CA LYS A 79 -8.15 -22.72 2.02
C LYS A 79 -9.54 -22.47 2.61
N GLU A 80 -9.91 -21.20 2.78
CA GLU A 80 -11.22 -20.81 3.30
C GLU A 80 -12.34 -21.09 2.30
N LYS A 81 -13.56 -21.34 2.79
CA LYS A 81 -14.72 -21.51 1.92
C LYS A 81 -15.26 -20.13 1.51
N ILE A 82 -15.40 -19.91 0.21
CA ILE A 82 -16.00 -18.67 -0.33
C ILE A 82 -17.48 -18.64 0.03
N SER A 83 -17.92 -17.54 0.65
CA SER A 83 -19.34 -17.27 0.85
C SER A 83 -19.97 -16.78 -0.46
N GLN A 84 -21.23 -17.15 -0.74
CA GLN A 84 -21.96 -16.66 -1.92
C GLN A 84 -22.00 -15.12 -2.00
N PHE A 85 -22.05 -14.44 -0.85
CA PHE A 85 -21.98 -12.98 -0.77
C PHE A 85 -20.63 -12.43 -1.24
N GLN A 86 -19.52 -13.11 -0.95
CA GLN A 86 -18.20 -12.69 -1.41
C GLN A 86 -18.06 -12.82 -2.93
N ALA A 87 -18.61 -13.89 -3.51
CA ALA A 87 -18.65 -14.05 -4.97
C ALA A 87 -19.47 -12.94 -5.63
N LEU A 88 -20.60 -12.55 -5.02
CA LEU A 88 -21.43 -11.44 -5.51
C LEU A 88 -20.67 -10.11 -5.45
N SER A 89 -19.93 -9.84 -4.36
CA SER A 89 -19.09 -8.65 -4.24
C SER A 89 -18.04 -8.55 -5.34
N VAL A 90 -17.38 -9.66 -5.66
CA VAL A 90 -16.38 -9.72 -6.76
C VAL A 90 -17.01 -9.36 -8.10
N ILE A 91 -18.19 -9.92 -8.39
CA ILE A 91 -18.89 -9.63 -9.66
C ILE A 91 -19.26 -8.15 -9.74
N LEU A 92 -19.80 -7.59 -8.65
CA LEU A 92 -20.21 -6.18 -8.60
C LEU A 92 -19.01 -5.23 -8.76
N ILE A 93 -17.88 -5.58 -8.16
CA ILE A 93 -16.60 -4.89 -8.30
C ILE A 93 -16.10 -4.91 -9.75
N LEU A 94 -16.15 -6.08 -10.41
CA LEU A 94 -15.69 -6.22 -11.79
C LEU A 94 -16.57 -5.41 -12.75
N LEU A 95 -17.88 -5.36 -12.49
CA LEU A 95 -18.81 -4.49 -13.22
C LEU A 95 -18.50 -3.01 -13.00
N GLY A 96 -18.24 -2.59 -11.76
CA GLY A 96 -17.82 -1.21 -11.46
C GLY A 96 -16.52 -0.83 -12.16
N ALA A 97 -15.53 -1.71 -12.15
CA ALA A 97 -14.27 -1.52 -12.86
C ALA A 97 -14.46 -1.39 -14.38
N PHE A 98 -15.33 -2.23 -14.95
CA PHE A 98 -15.66 -2.17 -16.37
C PHE A 98 -16.32 -0.84 -16.76
N LEU A 99 -17.25 -0.34 -15.96
CA LEU A 99 -17.90 0.96 -16.20
C LEU A 99 -16.88 2.12 -16.16
N ILE A 100 -15.93 2.09 -15.21
CA ILE A 100 -14.90 3.13 -15.10
C ILE A 100 -13.94 3.09 -16.30
N LEU A 101 -13.58 1.89 -16.78
CA LEU A 101 -12.79 1.74 -18.02
C LEU A 101 -13.49 2.36 -19.23
N THR A 102 -14.82 2.23 -19.33
CA THR A 102 -15.56 2.80 -20.46
C THR A 102 -15.64 4.33 -20.44
N ASP A 103 -15.61 4.96 -19.25
CA ASP A 103 -15.64 6.43 -19.14
C ASP A 103 -14.23 7.05 -19.15
N GLY A 104 -13.24 6.35 -18.60
CA GLY A 104 -11.82 6.72 -18.63
C GLY A 104 -11.19 6.69 -20.03
N ALA A 105 -11.77 5.95 -20.98
CA ALA A 105 -11.34 5.88 -22.38
C ALA A 105 -11.38 7.24 -23.12
N LYS A 106 -11.96 8.29 -22.53
CA LYS A 106 -11.97 9.66 -23.08
C LYS A 106 -10.72 10.47 -22.71
N LEU A 107 -9.94 10.04 -21.72
CA LEU A 107 -8.67 10.68 -21.32
C LEU A 107 -7.52 9.97 -22.03
N ASN A 108 -7.19 10.42 -23.24
CA ASN A 108 -6.04 9.94 -24.03
C ASN A 108 -4.71 10.31 -23.34
N ILE A 109 -4.29 9.49 -22.38
CA ILE A 109 -2.92 9.44 -21.90
C ILE A 109 -2.32 8.16 -22.49
N GLU A 110 -1.43 8.30 -23.47
CA GLU A 110 -0.83 7.17 -24.22
C GLU A 110 -0.13 6.12 -23.33
N LEU A 111 0.21 6.48 -22.08
CA LEU A 111 0.86 5.59 -21.10
C LEU A 111 -0.05 5.13 -19.93
N SER A 112 -1.37 5.35 -19.98
CA SER A 112 -2.28 4.92 -18.89
C SER A 112 -2.13 3.45 -18.49
N TRP A 113 -1.90 2.56 -19.46
CA TRP A 113 -1.73 1.13 -19.23
C TRP A 113 -0.53 0.79 -18.33
N LEU A 114 0.53 1.59 -18.37
CA LEU A 114 1.72 1.42 -17.52
C LEU A 114 1.40 1.82 -16.08
N GLY A 115 0.62 2.89 -15.90
CA GLY A 115 0.11 3.29 -14.59
C GLY A 115 -0.80 2.23 -13.97
N ASP A 116 -1.68 1.64 -14.77
CA ASP A 116 -2.55 0.53 -14.36
C ASP A 116 -1.74 -0.70 -13.92
N LEU A 117 -0.65 -1.03 -14.61
CA LEU A 117 0.26 -2.12 -14.22
C LEU A 117 0.91 -1.84 -12.86
N PHE A 118 1.35 -0.61 -12.61
CA PHE A 118 1.91 -0.22 -11.32
C PHE A 118 0.88 -0.27 -10.19
N PHE A 119 -0.36 0.17 -10.44
CA PHE A 119 -1.45 0.06 -9.47
C PHE A 119 -1.85 -1.39 -9.22
N LEU A 120 -1.81 -2.26 -10.23
CA LEU A 120 -2.05 -3.68 -10.08
C LEU A 120 -0.98 -4.33 -9.19
N ILE A 121 0.30 -4.05 -9.42
CA ILE A 121 1.41 -4.55 -8.60
C ILE A 121 1.26 -4.06 -7.15
N ALA A 122 0.97 -2.77 -6.96
CA ALA A 122 0.73 -2.20 -5.65
C ALA A 122 -0.49 -2.84 -4.95
N GLY A 123 -1.57 -3.09 -5.69
CA GLY A 123 -2.77 -3.78 -5.21
C GLY A 123 -2.47 -5.22 -4.79
N CYS A 124 -1.66 -5.95 -5.56
CA CYS A 124 -1.21 -7.29 -5.21
C CYS A 124 -0.39 -7.30 -3.91
N LEU A 125 0.58 -6.39 -3.76
CA LEU A 125 1.35 -6.24 -2.51
C LEU A 125 0.43 -5.98 -1.31
N PHE A 126 -0.56 -5.10 -1.50
CA PHE A 126 -1.50 -4.78 -0.42
C PHE A 126 -2.45 -5.95 -0.10
N ALA A 127 -2.89 -6.70 -1.09
CA ALA A 127 -3.71 -7.90 -0.89
C ALA A 127 -2.92 -8.98 -0.13
N ILE A 128 -1.66 -9.23 -0.51
CA ILE A 128 -0.77 -10.16 0.20
C ILE A 128 -0.63 -9.72 1.65
N TYR A 129 -0.38 -8.44 1.90
CA TYR A 129 -0.30 -7.88 3.24
C TYR A 129 -1.55 -8.18 4.09
N LEU A 130 -2.75 -7.97 3.54
CA LEU A 130 -4.01 -8.24 4.26
C LEU A 130 -4.15 -9.73 4.58
N VAL A 131 -3.85 -10.60 3.62
CA VAL A 131 -3.95 -12.05 3.83
C VAL A 131 -2.92 -12.55 4.84
N VAL A 132 -1.67 -12.10 4.76
CA VAL A 132 -0.63 -12.48 5.72
C VAL A 132 -0.97 -11.95 7.12
N SER A 133 -1.49 -10.71 7.24
CA SER A 133 -2.01 -10.14 8.49
C SER A 133 -3.06 -11.03 9.13
N ARG A 134 -3.96 -11.57 8.33
CA ARG A 134 -4.99 -12.49 8.80
C ARG A 134 -4.43 -13.87 9.15
N ALA A 135 -3.52 -14.41 8.33
CA ALA A 135 -2.91 -15.71 8.53
C ALA A 135 -2.07 -15.79 9.81
N TRP A 136 -1.37 -14.72 10.17
CA TRP A 136 -0.52 -14.66 11.36
C TRP A 136 -1.22 -14.06 12.60
N ASN A 137 -2.51 -13.72 12.51
CA ASN A 137 -3.28 -13.06 13.57
C ASN A 137 -2.56 -11.84 14.18
N ILE A 138 -1.96 -11.03 13.32
CA ILE A 138 -1.19 -9.86 13.73
C ILE A 138 -2.14 -8.81 14.30
N THR A 139 -1.79 -8.28 15.46
CA THR A 139 -2.57 -7.28 16.18
C THR A 139 -2.38 -5.89 15.57
N ILE A 140 -3.36 -5.00 15.78
CA ILE A 140 -3.30 -3.62 15.25
C ILE A 140 -2.03 -2.88 15.70
N PRO A 141 -1.56 -2.97 16.96
CA PRO A 141 -0.31 -2.30 17.38
C PRO A 141 0.94 -2.80 16.65
N GLU A 142 1.03 -4.11 16.39
CA GLU A 142 2.14 -4.74 15.64
C GLU A 142 2.18 -4.26 14.19
N LEU A 143 1.01 -4.14 13.59
CA LEU A 143 0.82 -3.68 12.22
C LEU A 143 1.20 -2.20 12.07
N ILE A 144 0.81 -1.35 13.02
CA ILE A 144 1.21 0.06 13.06
C ILE A 144 2.72 0.19 13.30
N PHE A 145 3.30 -0.62 14.18
CA PHE A 145 4.75 -0.65 14.42
C PHE A 145 5.53 -0.96 13.12
N CYS A 146 5.14 -1.99 12.38
CA CYS A 146 5.85 -2.39 11.17
C CYS A 146 5.68 -1.39 10.01
N THR A 147 4.51 -0.78 9.89
CA THR A 147 4.17 0.08 8.74
C THR A 147 4.49 1.55 8.96
N ALA A 148 4.40 2.07 10.20
CA ALA A 148 4.73 3.46 10.52
C ALA A 148 6.14 3.58 11.10
N PHE A 149 6.45 2.86 12.19
CA PHE A 149 7.67 3.09 12.95
C PHE A 149 8.92 2.50 12.29
N LEU A 150 8.87 1.25 11.79
CA LEU A 150 10.00 0.67 11.06
C LEU A 150 10.28 1.44 9.76
N ASN A 151 9.24 1.87 9.05
CA ASN A 151 9.43 2.70 7.86
C ASN A 151 9.97 4.09 8.21
N PHE A 152 9.55 4.70 9.31
CA PHE A 152 10.19 5.92 9.82
C PHE A 152 11.70 5.69 10.07
N LEU A 153 12.05 4.61 10.76
CA LEU A 153 13.43 4.29 11.12
C LEU A 153 14.31 3.96 9.90
N ILE A 154 13.75 3.34 8.86
CA ILE A 154 14.46 3.00 7.62
C ILE A 154 14.55 4.22 6.69
N TYR A 155 13.47 5.00 6.59
CA TYR A 155 13.36 6.06 5.59
C TYR A 155 14.07 7.35 6.02
N ILE A 156 14.05 7.73 7.30
CA ILE A 156 14.76 8.93 7.80
C ILE A 156 16.28 8.89 7.52
N PRO A 157 17.03 7.83 7.85
CA PRO A 157 18.47 7.79 7.60
C PRO A 157 18.77 7.73 6.10
N PHE A 158 17.96 7.02 5.31
CA PHE A 158 18.10 7.02 3.86
C PHE A 158 17.87 8.43 3.28
N TRP A 159 16.83 9.13 3.75
CA TRP A 159 16.52 10.50 3.32
C TRP A 159 17.63 11.49 3.71
N LEU A 160 18.18 11.40 4.92
CA LEU A 160 19.27 12.27 5.37
C LEU A 160 20.60 12.03 4.63
N LEU A 161 20.84 10.81 4.13
CA LEU A 161 22.06 10.45 3.41
C LEU A 161 21.99 10.75 1.90
N PHE A 162 20.81 10.63 1.29
CA PHE A 162 20.64 10.75 -0.17
C PHE A 162 20.09 12.10 -0.64
N LEU A 163 19.62 12.99 0.24
CA LEU A 163 19.24 14.34 -0.18
C LEU A 163 20.48 15.23 -0.31
N PRO A 164 20.73 15.87 -1.46
CA PRO A 164 21.62 17.02 -1.53
C PRO A 164 21.07 18.09 -0.58
N LYS A 165 21.93 18.66 0.27
CA LYS A 165 21.57 19.69 1.26
C LYS A 165 21.33 21.07 0.65
N ASP A 166 21.34 21.19 -0.68
CA ASP A 166 21.28 22.46 -1.38
C ASP A 166 19.83 22.92 -1.55
N PHE A 167 19.34 23.66 -0.56
CA PHE A 167 18.08 24.40 -0.61
C PHE A 167 18.12 25.62 -1.55
N SER A 168 19.15 25.79 -2.39
CA SER A 168 19.36 27.00 -3.19
C SER A 168 18.69 26.99 -4.58
N GLU A 169 18.22 25.87 -5.11
CA GLU A 169 17.63 25.82 -6.47
C GLU A 169 16.09 25.86 -6.52
N ILE A 170 15.39 25.85 -5.38
CA ILE A 170 13.93 25.71 -5.35
C ILE A 170 13.18 27.03 -5.67
N SER A 171 13.86 28.17 -5.81
CA SER A 171 13.18 29.47 -6.03
C SER A 171 12.95 29.88 -7.50
N ILE A 172 13.36 29.10 -8.50
CA ILE A 172 13.33 29.57 -9.92
C ILE A 172 12.17 28.98 -10.74
N LEU A 173 11.39 28.04 -10.20
CA LEU A 173 10.25 27.42 -10.93
C LEU A 173 8.96 27.37 -10.08
N ILE A 174 8.57 28.52 -9.52
CA ILE A 174 7.17 28.85 -9.19
C ILE A 174 6.77 30.00 -10.12
#